data_AF-A0AAN0NHI0-F1
#
_entry.id   AF-A0AAN0NHI0-F1
#
_cell.length_a   1.000
_cell.length_b   1.000
_cell.length_c   1.000
_cell.angle_alpha   90.00
_cell.angle_beta   90.00
_cell.angle_gamma   90.00
#
_symmetry.space_group_name_H-M   'P 1'
#
loop_
_entity.id
_entity.type
_entity.pdbx_description
1 polymer ?
#
loop_
_entity_poly.entity_id
_entity_poly.type
_entity_poly.pdbx_seq_one_letter_code
_entity_poly.pdbx_strand_id
1 'polypeptide(L)'
;MIAAATILTQLFLSCAALIGLFVLQTVLTQRDPDDPINRRFLFGVRITMLLFAGRALMILTGVEAFRVLILFAAAVIPLAVLILTEGLLRRHAPPVIKAVIGGGAVAFAVSSLWYSNSIDPARLFALLGFQMLGFLLSGWLIVTRDKASLSVNENAMVVRLGLSLILFIPLAAGDFLLLYIGLPIQFSALGVLILCWLAIGLGRPHLGHRATLMNLAVMVGAACGVGAMIAAFAGLGRDGSLLSIAAIMTTLFVVAILTDTRALRLEEQSAGLLRQLANANTDDPMTFLRDLQNHPLVEGAVVISEESLRGLQDDVLEQIFTAAPVLRRADPPQLGAVADDHIAYLFARYSATHVMLAVPRPRVLVALAMPSLGASPSAELELQVVQRMAALMAKRRADSDG
;
A
#
# COMPACT_ATOMS: atom_id res chain seq x y z
N MET A 1 -15.62 20.75 -29.23
CA MET A 1 -14.57 19.77 -28.86
C MET A 1 -14.13 19.92 -27.40
N ILE A 2 -13.86 21.13 -26.89
CA ILE A 2 -13.40 21.35 -25.50
C ILE A 2 -14.41 20.85 -24.44
N ALA A 3 -15.71 21.12 -24.61
CA ALA A 3 -16.74 20.67 -23.66
C ALA A 3 -16.80 19.14 -23.50
N ALA A 4 -16.67 18.38 -24.60
CA ALA A 4 -16.64 16.93 -24.55
C ALA A 4 -15.36 16.40 -23.89
N ALA A 5 -14.21 17.03 -24.15
CA ALA A 5 -12.95 16.70 -23.49
C ALA A 5 -13.04 16.94 -21.97
N THR A 6 -13.61 18.07 -21.54
CA THR A 6 -13.82 18.36 -20.12
C THR A 6 -14.69 17.31 -19.43
N ILE A 7 -15.82 16.94 -20.04
CA ILE A 7 -16.72 15.92 -19.48
C ILE A 7 -16.00 14.57 -19.36
N LEU A 8 -15.31 14.15 -20.41
CA LEU A 8 -14.59 12.87 -20.43
C LEU A 8 -13.45 12.85 -19.40
N THR A 9 -12.71 13.94 -19.26
CA THR A 9 -11.65 14.07 -18.25
C THR A 9 -12.22 14.03 -16.84
N GLN A 10 -13.34 14.72 -16.56
CA GLN A 10 -13.97 14.66 -15.23
C GLN A 10 -14.48 13.25 -14.87
N LEU A 11 -15.05 12.54 -15.85
CA LEU A 11 -15.44 11.14 -15.69
C LEU A 11 -14.23 10.26 -15.41
N PHE A 12 -13.15 10.41 -16.19
CA PHE A 12 -11.89 9.69 -15.98
C PHE A 12 -11.31 9.92 -14.58
N LEU A 13 -11.24 11.17 -14.12
CA LEU A 13 -10.79 11.53 -12.78
C LEU A 13 -11.64 10.85 -11.69
N SER A 14 -12.97 10.86 -11.85
CA SER A 14 -13.89 10.25 -10.89
C SER A 14 -13.74 8.73 -10.83
N CYS A 15 -13.64 8.07 -11.99
CA CYS A 15 -13.41 6.63 -12.08
C CYS A 15 -12.04 6.24 -11.50
N ALA A 16 -10.99 7.02 -11.79
CA ALA A 16 -9.67 6.79 -11.23
C ALA A 16 -9.64 6.94 -9.71
N ALA A 17 -10.29 7.97 -9.17
CA ALA A 17 -10.44 8.13 -7.72
C ALA A 17 -11.17 6.94 -7.07
N LEU A 18 -12.23 6.44 -7.70
CA LEU A 18 -12.93 5.22 -7.27
C LEU A 18 -12.02 3.98 -7.28
N ILE A 19 -11.19 3.80 -8.31
CA ILE A 19 -10.20 2.71 -8.37
C ILE A 19 -9.22 2.84 -7.20
N GLY A 20 -8.65 4.03 -6.97
CA GLY A 20 -7.72 4.26 -5.87
C GLY A 20 -8.34 3.99 -4.50
N LEU A 21 -9.57 4.43 -4.27
CA LEU A 21 -10.32 4.18 -3.04
C LEU A 21 -10.68 2.71 -2.85
N PHE A 22 -11.07 2.01 -3.92
CA PHE A 22 -11.38 0.57 -3.86
C PHE A 22 -10.15 -0.26 -3.51
N VAL A 23 -9.01 0.09 -4.11
CA VAL A 23 -7.72 -0.54 -3.81
C VAL A 23 -7.33 -0.27 -2.35
N LEU A 24 -7.42 0.98 -1.87
CA LEU A 24 -7.15 1.31 -0.48
C LEU A 24 -8.09 0.57 0.49
N GLN A 25 -9.39 0.53 0.19
CA GLN A 25 -10.37 -0.22 0.97
C GLN A 25 -9.97 -1.70 1.09
N THR A 26 -9.58 -2.32 -0.02
CA THR A 26 -9.16 -3.73 -0.03
C THR A 26 -7.95 -3.96 0.88
N VAL A 27 -6.93 -3.10 0.78
CA VAL A 27 -5.73 -3.18 1.63
C VAL A 27 -6.08 -3.03 3.12
N LEU A 28 -6.94 -2.07 3.47
CA LEU A 28 -7.36 -1.86 4.86
C LEU A 28 -8.16 -3.05 5.42
N THR A 29 -9.05 -3.62 4.62
CA THR A 29 -9.84 -4.79 5.05
C THR A 29 -9.01 -6.06 5.22
N GLN A 30 -7.89 -6.19 4.53
CA GLN A 30 -7.01 -7.37 4.59
C GLN A 30 -6.08 -7.36 5.82
N ARG A 31 -5.65 -6.18 6.29
CA ARG A 31 -4.65 -6.07 7.36
C ARG A 31 -5.19 -6.36 8.75
N ASP A 32 -6.34 -5.79 9.09
CA ASP A 32 -7.11 -6.10 10.31
C ASP A 32 -8.45 -5.35 10.24
N PRO A 33 -9.58 -6.03 9.93
CA PRO A 33 -10.88 -5.37 9.83
C PRO A 33 -11.46 -4.93 11.18
N ASP A 34 -10.97 -5.47 12.30
CA ASP A 34 -11.51 -5.22 13.64
C ASP A 34 -10.78 -4.08 14.37
N ASP A 35 -9.61 -3.65 13.88
CA ASP A 35 -8.92 -2.47 14.39
C ASP A 35 -9.83 -1.23 14.33
N PRO A 36 -10.14 -0.57 15.47
CA PRO A 36 -10.95 0.63 15.53
C PRO A 36 -10.47 1.76 14.60
N ILE A 37 -9.16 1.88 14.36
CA ILE A 37 -8.62 2.91 13.46
C ILE A 37 -8.98 2.58 12.01
N ASN A 38 -8.81 1.33 11.58
CA ASN A 38 -9.18 0.88 10.24
C ASN A 38 -10.67 1.06 9.97
N ARG A 39 -11.54 0.75 10.93
CA ARG A 39 -13.01 0.96 10.79
C ARG A 39 -13.36 2.44 10.57
N ARG A 40 -12.72 3.34 11.33
CA ARG A 40 -12.90 4.80 11.19
C ARG A 40 -12.36 5.30 9.85
N PHE A 41 -11.23 4.77 9.40
CA PHE A 41 -10.66 5.16 8.12
C PHE A 41 -11.52 4.66 6.94
N LEU A 42 -12.00 3.42 7.00
CA LEU A 42 -12.93 2.83 6.02
C LEU A 42 -14.23 3.62 5.92
N PHE A 43 -14.75 4.17 7.02
CA PHE A 43 -15.90 5.07 6.97
C PHE A 43 -15.61 6.28 6.07
N GLY A 44 -14.49 6.96 6.26
CA GLY A 44 -14.08 8.10 5.41
C GLY A 44 -13.86 7.70 3.94
N VAL A 45 -13.23 6.55 3.70
CA VAL A 45 -13.04 6.01 2.34
C VAL A 45 -14.39 5.77 1.64
N ARG A 46 -15.36 5.13 2.32
CA ARG A 46 -16.69 4.85 1.76
C ARG A 46 -17.51 6.10 1.47
N ILE A 47 -17.48 7.10 2.36
CA ILE A 47 -18.13 8.39 2.11
C ILE A 47 -17.51 9.09 0.90
N THR A 48 -16.19 9.00 0.76
CA THR A 48 -15.49 9.55 -0.41
C THR A 48 -15.84 8.78 -1.69
N MET A 49 -15.98 7.46 -1.63
CA MET A 49 -16.47 6.65 -2.76
C MET A 49 -17.88 7.05 -3.17
N LEU A 50 -18.77 7.30 -2.21
CA LEU A 50 -20.13 7.77 -2.48
C LEU A 50 -20.12 9.09 -3.26
N LEU A 51 -19.24 10.03 -2.89
CA LEU A 51 -19.07 11.31 -3.58
C LEU A 51 -18.67 11.10 -5.05
N PHE A 52 -17.60 10.33 -5.33
CA PHE A 52 -17.13 10.13 -6.70
C PHE A 52 -18.05 9.23 -7.53
N ALA A 53 -18.73 8.27 -6.91
CA ALA A 53 -19.77 7.48 -7.56
C ALA A 53 -20.94 8.38 -7.98
N GLY A 54 -21.39 9.28 -7.10
CA GLY A 54 -22.39 10.30 -7.42
C GLY A 54 -21.97 11.18 -8.59
N ARG A 55 -20.71 11.64 -8.63
CA ARG A 55 -20.15 12.41 -9.77
C ARG A 55 -20.16 11.61 -11.07
N ALA A 56 -19.64 10.38 -11.06
CA ALA A 56 -19.59 9.54 -12.25
C ALA A 56 -20.99 9.22 -12.79
N LEU A 57 -21.94 8.89 -11.89
CA LEU A 57 -23.33 8.62 -12.26
C LEU A 57 -24.03 9.85 -12.83
N MET A 58 -23.82 11.03 -12.24
CA MET A 58 -24.36 12.28 -12.77
C MET A 58 -23.85 12.55 -14.19
N ILE A 59 -22.56 12.33 -14.46
CA ILE A 59 -21.97 12.51 -15.80
C ILE A 59 -22.50 11.47 -16.80
N LEU A 60 -22.59 10.20 -16.40
CA LEU A 60 -23.01 9.10 -17.28
C LEU A 60 -24.49 9.12 -17.64
N THR A 61 -25.35 9.51 -16.68
CA THR A 61 -26.81 9.46 -16.83
C THR A 61 -27.43 10.81 -17.16
N GLY A 62 -26.74 11.92 -16.86
CA GLY A 62 -27.29 13.27 -16.93
C GLY A 62 -28.35 13.58 -15.85
N VAL A 63 -28.63 12.64 -14.94
CA VAL A 63 -29.65 12.81 -13.91
C VAL A 63 -29.11 13.66 -12.78
N GLU A 64 -29.63 14.87 -12.61
CA GLU A 64 -29.12 15.79 -11.59
C GLU A 64 -29.44 15.33 -10.15
N ALA A 65 -30.38 14.40 -9.94
CA ALA A 65 -30.70 13.89 -8.61
C ALA A 65 -29.46 13.28 -7.90
N PHE A 66 -28.48 12.78 -8.67
CA PHE A 66 -27.21 12.31 -8.13
C PHE A 66 -26.39 13.41 -7.43
N ARG A 67 -26.71 14.69 -7.68
CA ARG A 67 -26.15 15.82 -6.93
C ARG A 67 -26.45 15.76 -5.44
N VAL A 68 -27.59 15.20 -5.05
CA VAL A 68 -27.93 14.97 -3.64
C VAL A 68 -26.87 14.08 -2.99
N LEU A 69 -26.45 12.99 -3.65
CA LEU A 69 -25.40 12.11 -3.13
C LEU A 69 -24.05 12.84 -2.99
N ILE A 70 -23.70 13.68 -3.96
CA ILE A 70 -22.46 14.46 -3.94
C ILE A 70 -22.45 15.43 -2.76
N LEU A 71 -23.53 16.19 -2.58
CA LEU A 71 -23.67 17.17 -1.50
C LEU A 71 -23.77 16.51 -0.13
N PHE A 72 -24.50 15.41 -0.02
CA PHE A 72 -24.59 14.60 1.19
C PHE A 72 -23.22 14.07 1.60
N ALA A 73 -22.50 13.43 0.68
CA ALA A 73 -21.17 12.92 0.96
C ALA A 73 -20.20 14.05 1.34
N ALA A 74 -20.24 15.18 0.62
CA ALA A 74 -19.47 16.37 0.93
C ALA A 74 -19.75 16.94 2.34
N ALA A 75 -21.00 16.89 2.81
CA ALA A 75 -21.39 17.29 4.16
C ALA A 75 -20.85 16.36 5.24
N VAL A 76 -20.69 15.07 4.95
CA VAL A 76 -20.22 14.06 5.91
C VAL A 76 -18.69 13.98 5.98
N ILE A 77 -17.96 14.43 4.94
CA ILE A 77 -16.47 14.40 4.92
C ILE A 77 -15.82 15.02 6.17
N PRO A 78 -16.19 16.24 6.62
CA PRO A 78 -15.60 16.83 7.82
C PRO A 78 -15.78 15.98 9.08
N LEU A 79 -16.93 15.32 9.21
CA LEU A 79 -17.19 14.40 10.30
C LEU A 79 -16.32 13.16 10.21
N ALA A 80 -16.17 12.57 9.02
CA ALA A 80 -15.30 11.43 8.80
C ALA A 80 -13.83 11.75 9.14
N VAL A 81 -13.35 12.94 8.76
CA VAL A 81 -12.00 13.42 9.10
C VAL A 81 -11.83 13.56 10.61
N LEU A 82 -12.79 14.18 11.30
CA LEU A 82 -12.73 14.34 12.75
C LEU A 82 -12.68 12.98 13.47
N ILE A 83 -13.53 12.03 13.07
CA ILE A 83 -13.57 10.68 13.63
C ILE A 83 -12.22 9.96 13.42
N LEU A 84 -11.64 10.09 12.23
CA LEU A 84 -10.32 9.55 11.93
C LEU A 84 -9.24 10.18 12.81
N THR A 85 -9.24 11.52 12.94
CA THR A 85 -8.30 12.25 13.79
C THR A 85 -8.38 11.82 15.26
N GLU A 86 -9.59 11.62 15.80
CA GLU A 86 -9.75 11.10 17.16
C GLU A 86 -9.16 9.68 17.32
N GLY A 87 -9.33 8.83 16.30
CA GLY A 87 -8.78 7.47 16.30
C GLY A 87 -7.26 7.49 16.31
N LEU A 88 -6.68 8.33 15.45
CA LEU A 88 -5.23 8.49 15.32
C LEU A 88 -4.58 9.07 16.57
N LEU A 89 -5.23 10.01 17.25
CA LEU A 89 -4.68 10.68 18.42
C LEU A 89 -4.99 9.95 19.74
N ARG A 90 -5.74 8.84 19.71
CA ARG A 90 -6.25 8.12 20.89
C ARG A 90 -6.91 9.05 21.93
N ARG A 91 -7.42 10.19 21.47
CA ARG A 91 -7.94 11.27 22.31
C ARG A 91 -9.25 11.78 21.72
N HIS A 92 -10.20 12.04 22.61
CA HIS A 92 -11.45 12.68 22.24
C HIS A 92 -11.22 14.16 21.93
N ALA A 93 -11.75 14.61 20.80
CA ALA A 93 -11.83 16.02 20.45
C ALA A 93 -12.70 16.76 21.49
N PRO A 94 -12.41 18.06 21.73
CA PRO A 94 -13.23 18.90 22.58
C PRO A 94 -14.72 18.82 22.21
N PRO A 95 -15.65 18.82 23.19
CA PRO A 95 -17.08 18.66 22.93
C PRO A 95 -17.64 19.75 22.01
N VAL A 96 -17.07 20.96 22.06
CA VAL A 96 -17.42 22.08 21.17
C VAL A 96 -17.12 21.72 19.71
N ILE A 97 -15.96 21.16 19.41
CA ILE A 97 -15.59 20.76 18.04
C ILE A 97 -16.54 19.66 17.54
N LYS A 98 -16.90 18.70 18.40
CA LYS A 98 -17.88 17.65 18.08
C LYS A 98 -19.26 18.21 17.76
N ALA A 99 -19.75 19.14 18.58
CA ALA A 99 -21.05 19.76 18.38
C ALA A 99 -21.09 20.57 17.08
N VAL A 100 -20.04 21.36 16.79
CA VAL A 100 -19.95 22.15 15.56
C VAL A 100 -19.88 21.26 14.32
N ILE A 101 -18.99 20.26 14.31
CA ILE A 101 -18.81 19.38 13.15
C ILE A 101 -19.98 18.41 12.98
N GLY A 102 -20.47 17.80 14.07
CA GLY A 102 -21.62 16.91 14.05
C GLY A 102 -22.91 17.63 13.66
N GLY A 103 -23.18 18.77 14.30
CA GLY A 103 -24.35 19.61 14.00
C GLY A 103 -24.32 20.16 12.57
N GLY A 104 -23.16 20.64 12.12
CA GLY A 104 -22.97 21.09 10.74
C GLY A 104 -23.17 19.96 9.73
N ALA A 105 -22.62 18.76 9.98
CA ALA A 105 -22.80 17.60 9.10
C ALA A 105 -24.28 17.22 8.97
N VAL A 106 -25.05 17.22 10.07
CA VAL A 106 -26.49 16.96 10.03
C VAL A 106 -27.23 18.06 9.26
N ALA A 107 -26.96 19.34 9.55
CA ALA A 107 -27.62 20.46 8.89
C ALA A 107 -27.37 20.47 7.37
N PHE A 108 -26.13 20.25 6.93
CA PHE A 108 -25.78 20.18 5.51
C PHE A 108 -26.24 18.88 4.85
N ALA A 109 -26.27 17.76 5.56
CA ALA A 109 -26.86 16.52 5.05
C ALA A 109 -28.36 16.68 4.79
N VAL A 110 -29.11 17.33 5.70
CA VAL A 110 -30.53 17.63 5.47
C VAL A 110 -30.70 18.62 4.32
N SER A 111 -29.88 19.67 4.24
CA SER A 111 -29.95 20.64 3.13
C SER A 111 -29.56 20.04 1.78
N SER A 112 -28.82 18.92 1.76
CA SER A 112 -28.48 18.19 0.53
C SER A 112 -29.69 17.54 -0.13
N LEU A 113 -30.72 17.18 0.65
CA LEU A 113 -31.97 16.61 0.14
C LEU A 113 -32.78 17.65 -0.66
N TRP A 114 -32.44 18.94 -0.52
CA TRP A 114 -33.04 20.00 -1.29
C TRP A 114 -32.47 20.03 -2.71
N TYR A 115 -33.20 19.42 -3.64
CA TYR A 115 -32.80 19.28 -5.04
C TYR A 115 -32.81 20.63 -5.81
N SER A 116 -33.68 21.57 -5.42
CA SER A 116 -33.81 22.87 -6.11
C SER A 116 -32.56 23.76 -5.96
N ASN A 117 -32.21 24.49 -7.02
CA ASN A 117 -31.12 25.46 -7.07
C ASN A 117 -31.41 26.79 -6.37
N SER A 118 -32.60 26.97 -5.77
CA SER A 118 -33.04 28.25 -5.17
C SER A 118 -32.15 28.78 -4.04
N ILE A 119 -31.33 27.92 -3.43
CA ILE A 119 -30.46 28.25 -2.28
C ILE A 119 -28.98 28.35 -2.71
N ASP A 120 -28.68 28.01 -3.96
CA ASP A 120 -27.34 28.17 -4.52
C ASP A 120 -27.18 29.61 -5.04
N PRO A 121 -26.01 30.25 -4.87
CA PRO A 121 -24.72 29.69 -4.48
C PRO A 121 -24.43 29.70 -2.98
N ALA A 122 -25.29 30.30 -2.15
CA ALA A 122 -25.04 30.50 -0.72
C ALA A 122 -24.76 29.17 0.02
N ARG A 123 -25.52 28.12 -0.30
CA ARG A 123 -25.30 26.77 0.25
C ARG A 123 -23.91 26.21 -0.06
N LEU A 124 -23.42 26.38 -1.29
CA LEU A 124 -22.10 25.87 -1.70
C LEU A 124 -20.97 26.58 -0.97
N PHE A 125 -21.06 27.90 -0.79
CA PHE A 125 -20.09 28.65 0.01
C PHE A 125 -20.14 28.30 1.50
N ALA A 126 -21.34 28.12 2.05
CA ALA A 126 -21.50 27.68 3.42
C ALA A 126 -20.92 26.27 3.63
N LEU A 127 -21.13 25.35 2.68
CA LEU A 127 -20.57 24.00 2.70
C LEU A 127 -19.04 24.03 2.55
N LEU A 128 -18.49 24.87 1.66
CA LEU A 128 -17.06 25.10 1.55
C LEU A 128 -16.48 25.60 2.88
N GLY A 129 -17.07 26.64 3.46
CA GLY A 129 -16.65 27.17 4.76
C GLY A 129 -16.68 26.12 5.86
N PHE A 130 -17.71 25.28 5.88
CA PHE A 130 -17.83 24.16 6.80
C PHE A 130 -16.73 23.09 6.60
N GLN A 131 -16.44 22.72 5.34
CA GLN A 131 -15.36 21.78 5.03
C GLN A 131 -14.00 22.32 5.44
N MET A 132 -13.72 23.59 5.10
CA MET A 132 -12.50 24.28 5.49
C MET A 132 -12.33 24.31 7.00
N LEU A 133 -13.39 24.66 7.73
CA LEU A 133 -13.39 24.65 9.19
C LEU A 133 -13.08 23.25 9.75
N GLY A 134 -13.72 22.20 9.22
CA GLY A 134 -13.48 20.82 9.64
C GLY A 134 -12.05 20.34 9.41
N PHE A 135 -11.48 20.66 8.25
CA PHE A 135 -10.09 20.32 7.95
C PHE A 135 -9.10 21.13 8.80
N LEU A 136 -9.35 22.42 9.01
CA LEU A 136 -8.51 23.27 9.86
C LEU A 136 -8.52 22.82 11.32
N LEU A 137 -9.70 22.53 11.88
CA LEU A 137 -9.81 22.04 13.26
C LEU A 137 -9.14 20.67 13.43
N SER A 138 -9.33 19.75 12.48
CA SER A 138 -8.69 18.42 12.52
C SER A 138 -7.17 18.53 12.34
N GLY A 139 -6.70 19.38 11.43
CA GLY A 139 -5.29 19.68 11.22
C GLY A 139 -4.65 20.32 12.46
N TRP A 140 -5.35 21.25 13.11
CA TRP A 140 -4.92 21.86 14.38
C TRP A 140 -4.72 20.80 15.47
N LEU A 141 -5.66 19.86 15.62
CA LEU A 141 -5.51 18.74 16.57
C LEU A 141 -4.29 17.86 16.25
N ILE A 142 -4.02 17.62 14.97
CA ILE A 142 -2.86 16.82 14.53
C ILE A 142 -1.53 17.53 14.83
N VAL A 143 -1.46 18.86 14.65
CA VAL A 143 -0.24 19.66 14.87
C VAL A 143 0.03 19.88 16.35
N THR A 144 -1.01 20.15 17.14
CA THR A 144 -0.91 20.43 18.59
C THR A 144 -0.83 19.16 19.45
N ARG A 145 -0.71 17.98 18.84
CA ARG A 145 -0.68 16.71 19.55
C ARG A 145 0.59 16.56 20.40
N ASP A 146 0.46 15.77 21.47
CA ASP A 146 1.59 15.30 22.25
C ASP A 146 2.28 14.12 21.53
N LYS A 147 3.49 14.37 21.00
CA LYS A 147 4.27 13.36 20.29
C LYS A 147 4.81 12.26 21.21
N ALA A 148 4.97 12.52 22.50
CA ALA A 148 5.50 11.55 23.45
C ALA A 148 4.50 10.45 23.80
N SER A 149 3.21 10.71 23.60
CA SER A 149 2.13 9.76 23.88
C SER A 149 1.96 8.64 22.84
N LEU A 150 2.65 8.74 21.69
CA LEU A 150 2.51 7.82 20.55
C LEU A 150 3.85 7.19 20.19
N SER A 151 3.82 5.95 19.71
CA SER A 151 5.02 5.30 19.17
C SER A 151 5.57 6.03 17.94
N VAL A 152 6.81 5.73 17.56
CA VAL A 152 7.46 6.33 16.38
C VAL A 152 6.67 6.04 15.10
N ASN A 153 6.15 4.82 14.96
CA ASN A 153 5.38 4.40 13.79
C ASN A 153 4.01 5.10 13.72
N GLU A 154 3.32 5.23 14.86
CA GLU A 154 2.05 5.97 14.93
C GLU A 154 2.27 7.45 14.63
N ASN A 155 3.33 8.05 15.16
CA ASN A 155 3.66 9.43 14.85
C ASN A 155 3.94 9.63 13.35
N ALA A 156 4.66 8.71 12.71
CA ALA A 156 4.91 8.75 11.27
C ALA A 156 3.60 8.63 10.47
N MET A 157 2.68 7.77 10.90
CA MET A 157 1.35 7.62 10.31
C MET A 157 0.53 8.91 10.41
N VAL A 158 0.48 9.51 11.60
CA VAL A 158 -0.22 10.77 11.85
C VAL A 158 0.37 11.90 11.00
N VAL A 159 1.70 12.00 10.87
CA VAL A 159 2.32 13.03 10.01
C VAL A 159 1.93 12.84 8.54
N ARG A 160 1.99 11.61 8.02
CA ARG A 160 1.67 11.33 6.61
C ARG A 160 0.19 11.58 6.28
N LEU A 161 -0.72 11.16 7.17
CA LEU A 161 -2.16 11.44 7.02
C LEU A 161 -2.49 12.92 7.26
N GLY A 162 -1.75 13.61 8.14
CA GLY A 162 -1.86 15.05 8.30
C GLY A 162 -1.40 15.80 7.05
N LEU A 163 -0.33 15.35 6.41
CA LEU A 163 0.17 15.93 5.16
C LEU A 163 -0.81 15.75 4.00
N SER A 164 -1.44 14.58 3.88
CA SER A 164 -2.50 14.36 2.89
C SER A 164 -3.69 15.28 3.12
N LEU A 165 -4.08 15.52 4.38
CA LEU A 165 -5.15 16.46 4.73
C LEU A 165 -4.82 17.90 4.30
N ILE A 166 -3.60 18.37 4.57
CA ILE A 166 -3.14 19.71 4.17
C ILE A 166 -3.18 19.86 2.65
N LEU A 167 -2.72 18.84 1.91
CA LEU A 167 -2.72 18.87 0.45
C LEU A 167 -4.13 18.78 -0.13
N PHE A 168 -5.05 18.10 0.57
CA PHE A 168 -6.43 17.95 0.15
C PHE A 168 -7.21 19.28 0.20
N ILE A 169 -6.93 20.15 1.18
CA ILE A 169 -7.62 21.44 1.38
C ILE A 169 -7.70 22.28 0.09
N PRO A 170 -6.59 22.67 -0.57
CA PRO A 170 -6.65 23.51 -1.77
C PRO A 170 -7.31 22.79 -2.95
N LEU A 171 -7.13 21.47 -3.07
CA LEU A 171 -7.72 20.67 -4.15
C LEU A 171 -9.24 20.53 -3.99
N ALA A 172 -9.73 20.37 -2.76
CA ALA A 172 -11.15 20.35 -2.44
C ALA A 172 -11.79 21.74 -2.60
N ALA A 173 -11.13 22.79 -2.12
CA ALA A 173 -11.60 24.16 -2.30
C ALA A 173 -11.74 24.54 -3.79
N GLY A 174 -10.81 24.07 -4.62
CA GLY A 174 -10.86 24.27 -6.08
C GLY A 174 -12.15 23.75 -6.73
N ASP A 175 -12.75 22.69 -6.21
CA ASP A 175 -14.02 22.17 -6.75
C ASP A 175 -15.20 23.11 -6.52
N PHE A 176 -15.24 23.78 -5.37
CA PHE A 176 -16.30 24.74 -5.05
C PHE A 176 -16.09 26.07 -5.78
N LEU A 177 -14.83 26.45 -5.99
CA LEU A 177 -14.44 27.68 -6.66
C LEU A 177 -14.31 27.51 -8.19
N LEU A 178 -14.66 26.35 -8.73
CA LEU A 178 -14.48 25.99 -10.14
C LEU A 178 -15.08 27.04 -11.08
N LEU A 179 -16.33 27.45 -10.85
CA LEU A 179 -17.00 28.46 -11.68
C LEU A 179 -16.42 29.86 -11.50
N TYR A 180 -15.94 30.20 -10.31
CA TYR A 180 -15.42 31.53 -9.99
C TYR A 180 -13.98 31.74 -10.48
N ILE A 181 -13.14 30.71 -10.44
CA ILE A 181 -11.74 30.74 -10.87
C ILE A 181 -11.60 30.35 -12.35
N GLY A 182 -12.69 29.86 -12.97
CA GLY A 182 -12.68 29.37 -14.35
C GLY A 182 -11.81 28.13 -14.50
N LEU A 183 -11.91 27.19 -13.56
CA LEU A 183 -11.17 25.93 -13.63
C LEU A 183 -11.91 24.95 -14.55
N PRO A 184 -11.23 24.27 -15.48
CA PRO A 184 -11.89 23.34 -16.39
C PRO A 184 -12.30 22.03 -15.70
N ILE A 185 -11.72 21.70 -14.55
CA ILE A 185 -11.88 20.41 -13.88
C ILE A 185 -11.94 20.54 -12.36
N GLN A 186 -12.47 19.50 -11.74
CA GLN A 186 -12.50 19.29 -10.30
C GLN A 186 -11.22 18.57 -9.85
N PHE A 187 -10.42 19.22 -9.00
CA PHE A 187 -9.10 18.74 -8.57
C PHE A 187 -9.17 17.80 -7.37
N SER A 188 -10.30 17.70 -6.65
CA SER A 188 -10.38 16.84 -5.47
C SER A 188 -10.13 15.36 -5.75
N ALA A 189 -10.42 14.86 -6.96
CA ALA A 189 -10.09 13.50 -7.38
C ALA A 189 -8.58 13.22 -7.27
N LEU A 190 -7.75 14.18 -7.67
CA LEU A 190 -6.30 14.09 -7.53
C LEU A 190 -5.89 14.10 -6.05
N GLY A 191 -6.53 14.93 -5.22
CA GLY A 191 -6.28 14.97 -3.78
C GLY A 191 -6.56 13.63 -3.10
N VAL A 192 -7.64 12.97 -3.51
CA VAL A 192 -7.98 11.62 -3.00
C VAL A 192 -7.01 10.57 -3.49
N LEU A 193 -6.57 10.62 -4.75
CA LEU A 193 -5.53 9.72 -5.25
C LEU A 193 -4.21 9.87 -4.48
N ILE A 194 -3.80 11.10 -4.17
CA ILE A 194 -2.61 11.35 -3.36
C ILE A 194 -2.79 10.80 -1.94
N LEU A 195 -3.97 10.99 -1.34
CA LEU A 195 -4.31 10.40 -0.05
C LEU A 195 -4.23 8.87 -0.08
N CYS A 196 -4.79 8.21 -1.11
CA CYS A 196 -4.72 6.76 -1.28
C CYS A 196 -3.27 6.28 -1.42
N TRP A 197 -2.47 6.96 -2.25
CA TRP A 197 -1.06 6.64 -2.44
C TRP A 197 -0.26 6.77 -1.14
N LEU A 198 -0.41 7.89 -0.42
CA LEU A 198 0.24 8.12 0.88
C LEU A 198 -0.19 7.09 1.93
N ALA A 199 -1.48 6.75 1.96
CA ALA A 199 -2.03 5.79 2.90
C ALA A 199 -1.51 4.36 2.65
N ILE A 200 -1.38 3.94 1.39
CA ILE A 200 -0.81 2.64 1.04
C ILE A 200 0.69 2.61 1.36
N GLY A 201 1.41 3.70 1.06
CA GLY A 201 2.83 3.87 1.36
C GLY A 201 3.18 3.80 2.86
N LEU A 202 2.20 3.90 3.77
CA LEU A 202 2.37 3.65 5.21
C LEU A 202 2.87 2.25 5.53
N GLY A 203 2.59 1.26 4.68
CA GLY A 203 3.04 -0.12 4.87
C GLY A 203 4.56 -0.32 4.75
N ARG A 204 5.31 0.66 4.23
CA ARG A 204 6.75 0.55 4.02
C ARG A 204 7.54 1.33 5.10
N PRO A 205 8.06 0.67 6.15
CA PRO A 205 8.84 1.34 7.20
C PRO A 205 10.20 1.86 6.72
N HIS A 206 10.72 1.37 5.58
CA HIS A 206 12.05 1.70 5.07
C HIS A 206 12.13 3.01 4.25
N LEU A 207 10.99 3.60 3.87
CA LEU A 207 10.98 4.85 3.12
C LEU A 207 10.87 6.05 4.07
N GLY A 208 11.99 6.74 4.28
CA GLY A 208 12.02 7.97 5.07
C GLY A 208 11.09 9.06 4.51
N HIS A 209 10.61 9.97 5.36
CA HIS A 209 9.66 11.03 4.99
C HIS A 209 10.13 11.88 3.79
N ARG A 210 11.45 12.15 3.72
CA ARG A 210 12.07 12.88 2.61
C ARG A 210 11.94 12.16 1.27
N ALA A 211 12.05 10.84 1.25
CA ALA A 211 11.91 10.04 0.04
C ALA A 211 10.45 10.08 -0.46
N THR A 212 9.48 9.98 0.43
CA THR A 212 8.05 10.12 0.08
C THR A 212 7.74 11.48 -0.54
N LEU A 213 8.25 12.57 0.05
CA LEU A 213 8.07 13.93 -0.49
C LEU A 213 8.76 14.11 -1.84
N MET A 214 9.97 13.55 -2.00
CA MET A 214 10.69 13.61 -3.26
C MET A 214 9.97 12.83 -4.37
N ASN A 215 9.44 11.65 -4.07
CA ASN A 215 8.64 10.88 -5.02
C ASN A 215 7.37 11.63 -5.44
N LEU A 216 6.67 12.26 -4.48
CA LEU A 216 5.52 13.11 -4.78
C LEU A 216 5.91 14.28 -5.69
N ALA A 217 7.00 14.98 -5.37
CA ALA A 217 7.50 16.10 -6.15
C ALA A 217 7.90 15.68 -7.58
N VAL A 218 8.54 14.51 -7.73
CA VAL A 218 8.90 13.95 -9.03
C VAL A 218 7.66 13.59 -9.84
N MET A 219 6.65 12.93 -9.24
CA MET A 219 5.40 12.59 -9.94
C MET A 219 4.65 13.84 -10.41
N VAL A 220 4.48 14.83 -9.53
CA VAL A 220 3.82 16.09 -9.86
C VAL A 220 4.62 16.86 -10.92
N GLY A 221 5.95 16.96 -10.74
CA GLY A 221 6.84 17.63 -11.69
C GLY A 221 6.83 16.98 -13.08
N ALA A 222 6.88 15.65 -13.15
CA ALA A 222 6.82 14.89 -14.40
C ALA A 222 5.48 15.11 -15.11
N ALA A 223 4.36 15.05 -14.38
CA ALA A 223 3.05 15.27 -14.99
C ALA A 223 2.84 16.71 -15.46
N CYS A 224 3.29 17.69 -14.68
CA CYS A 224 3.28 19.09 -15.08
C CYS A 224 4.16 19.31 -16.34
N GLY A 225 5.37 18.75 -16.36
CA GLY A 225 6.29 18.88 -17.49
C GLY A 225 5.75 18.23 -18.77
N VAL A 226 5.35 16.96 -18.71
CA VAL A 226 4.81 16.23 -19.87
C VAL A 226 3.48 16.84 -20.32
N GLY A 227 2.59 17.17 -19.39
CA GLY A 227 1.29 17.78 -19.71
C GLY A 227 1.42 19.16 -20.33
N ALA A 228 2.32 20.01 -19.82
CA ALA A 228 2.62 21.31 -20.42
C ALA A 228 3.27 21.16 -21.81
N MET A 229 4.18 20.20 -21.97
CA MET A 229 4.83 19.91 -23.26
C MET A 229 3.82 19.48 -24.32
N ILE A 230 2.94 18.53 -24.01
CA ILE A 230 1.87 18.08 -24.92
C ILE A 230 0.96 19.24 -25.28
N ALA A 231 0.55 20.05 -24.30
CA ALA A 231 -0.31 21.19 -24.54
C ALA A 231 0.34 22.28 -25.39
N ALA A 232 1.66 22.50 -25.24
CA ALA A 232 2.42 23.42 -26.08
C ALA A 232 2.50 22.93 -27.53
N PHE A 233 2.83 21.65 -27.75
CA PHE A 233 2.91 21.08 -29.10
C PHE A 233 1.56 21.04 -29.82
N ALA A 234 0.49 20.76 -29.09
CA ALA A 234 -0.85 20.68 -29.65
C ALA A 234 -1.60 22.03 -29.64
N GLY A 235 -0.99 23.12 -29.16
CA GLY A 235 -1.60 24.45 -29.14
C GLY A 235 -2.85 24.56 -28.26
N LEU A 236 -2.92 23.79 -27.17
CA LEU A 236 -4.15 23.53 -26.41
C LEU A 236 -4.56 24.62 -25.38
N GLY A 237 -3.86 25.76 -25.36
CA GLY A 237 -4.15 26.87 -24.44
C GLY A 237 -4.07 26.49 -22.96
N ARG A 238 -4.63 27.34 -22.09
CA ARG A 238 -4.64 27.13 -20.62
C ARG A 238 -5.49 25.92 -20.21
N ASP A 239 -6.69 25.78 -20.75
CA ASP A 239 -7.62 24.74 -20.29
C ASP A 239 -7.17 23.35 -20.73
N GLY A 240 -6.67 23.23 -21.96
CA GLY A 240 -6.15 21.96 -22.44
C GLY A 240 -4.83 21.55 -21.78
N SER A 241 -4.02 22.50 -21.30
CA SER A 241 -2.86 22.16 -20.46
C SER A 241 -3.29 21.62 -19.10
N LEU A 242 -4.25 22.25 -18.42
CA LEU A 242 -4.79 21.76 -17.16
C LEU A 242 -5.44 20.38 -17.30
N LEU A 243 -6.21 20.15 -18.38
CA LEU A 243 -6.80 18.84 -18.69
C LEU A 243 -5.72 17.77 -18.90
N SER A 244 -4.67 18.08 -19.68
CA SER A 244 -3.58 17.15 -19.99
C SER A 244 -2.78 16.80 -18.73
N ILE A 245 -2.39 17.81 -17.94
CA ILE A 245 -1.67 17.63 -16.68
C ILE A 245 -2.48 16.76 -15.72
N ALA A 246 -3.78 17.03 -15.57
CA ALA A 246 -4.63 16.27 -14.67
C ALA A 246 -4.83 14.82 -15.13
N ALA A 247 -5.00 14.57 -16.44
CA ALA A 247 -5.11 13.22 -16.98
C ALA A 247 -3.81 12.42 -16.74
N ILE A 248 -2.65 13.04 -16.97
CA ILE A 248 -1.35 12.39 -16.74
C ILE A 248 -1.13 12.15 -15.24
N MET A 249 -1.34 13.15 -14.38
CA MET A 249 -1.22 12.97 -12.93
C MET A 249 -2.11 11.84 -12.43
N THR A 250 -3.39 11.84 -12.83
CA THR A 250 -4.35 10.80 -12.48
C THR A 250 -3.83 9.42 -12.86
N THR A 251 -3.34 9.29 -14.10
CA THR A 251 -2.77 8.02 -14.60
C THR A 251 -1.55 7.58 -13.79
N LEU A 252 -0.61 8.49 -13.51
CA LEU A 252 0.58 8.20 -12.73
C LEU A 252 0.23 7.74 -11.31
N PHE A 253 -0.72 8.40 -10.63
CA PHE A 253 -1.14 8.00 -9.29
C PHE A 253 -1.86 6.65 -9.29
N VAL A 254 -2.73 6.37 -10.26
CA VAL A 254 -3.38 5.05 -10.36
C VAL A 254 -2.34 3.96 -10.56
N VAL A 255 -1.38 4.15 -11.47
CA VAL A 255 -0.29 3.20 -11.68
C VAL A 255 0.53 3.03 -10.41
N ALA A 256 0.94 4.12 -9.76
CA ALA A 256 1.72 4.08 -8.52
C ALA A 256 1.00 3.32 -7.38
N ILE A 257 -0.29 3.58 -7.20
CA ILE A 257 -1.15 2.88 -6.23
C ILE A 257 -1.17 1.37 -6.55
N LEU A 258 -1.44 1.00 -7.80
CA LEU A 258 -1.51 -0.40 -8.19
C LEU A 258 -0.16 -1.12 -8.05
N THR A 259 0.95 -0.47 -8.42
CA THR A 259 2.29 -1.05 -8.24
C THR A 259 2.64 -1.20 -6.77
N ASP A 260 2.30 -0.22 -5.93
CA ASP A 260 2.56 -0.30 -4.49
C ASP A 260 1.75 -1.41 -3.83
N THR A 261 0.48 -1.60 -4.22
CA THR A 261 -0.32 -2.72 -3.70
C THR A 261 0.17 -4.09 -4.16
N ARG A 262 0.65 -4.21 -5.39
CA ARG A 262 1.26 -5.46 -5.87
C ARG A 262 2.51 -5.81 -5.08
N ALA A 263 3.38 -4.83 -4.85
CA ALA A 263 4.57 -5.01 -4.03
C ALA A 263 4.22 -5.41 -2.58
N LEU A 264 3.22 -4.77 -1.96
CA LEU A 264 2.75 -5.16 -0.63
C LEU A 264 2.22 -6.59 -0.59
N ARG A 265 1.47 -7.02 -1.61
CA ARG A 265 0.99 -8.41 -1.71
C ARG A 265 2.13 -9.42 -1.87
N LEU A 266 3.19 -9.06 -2.59
CA LEU A 266 4.39 -9.89 -2.73
C LEU A 266 5.15 -10.00 -1.40
N GLU A 267 5.27 -8.89 -0.64
CA GLU A 267 5.85 -8.89 0.71
C GLU A 267 5.00 -9.74 1.69
N GLU A 268 3.67 -9.65 1.63
CA GLU A 268 2.78 -10.49 2.46
C GLU A 268 2.89 -11.99 2.12
N GLN A 269 3.13 -12.34 0.84
CA GLN A 269 3.39 -13.71 0.43
C GLN A 269 4.71 -14.25 0.99
N SER A 270 5.75 -13.41 1.09
CA SER A 270 7.03 -13.80 1.72
C SER A 270 6.87 -13.97 3.23
N ALA A 271 6.17 -13.05 3.89
CA ALA A 271 5.82 -13.18 5.30
C ALA A 271 4.94 -14.41 5.60
N GLY A 272 4.19 -14.92 4.61
CA GLY A 272 3.46 -16.19 4.67
C GLY A 272 4.35 -17.38 5.03
N LEU A 273 5.58 -17.40 4.50
CA LEU A 273 6.58 -18.41 4.80
C LEU A 273 6.97 -18.35 6.29
N LEU A 274 7.30 -17.17 6.81
CA LEU A 274 7.61 -16.97 8.24
C LEU A 274 6.42 -17.29 9.16
N ARG A 275 5.19 -17.00 8.72
CA ARG A 275 3.98 -17.34 9.47
C ARG A 275 3.75 -18.86 9.50
N GLN A 276 4.03 -19.55 8.40
CA GLN A 276 4.01 -21.01 8.36
C GLN A 276 5.10 -21.61 9.25
N LEU A 277 6.28 -20.99 9.32
CA LEU A 277 7.33 -21.36 10.29
C LEU A 277 6.86 -21.21 11.74
N ALA A 278 6.20 -20.10 12.06
CA ALA A 278 5.72 -19.83 13.42
C ALA A 278 4.58 -20.76 13.86
N ASN A 279 3.75 -21.21 12.91
CA ASN A 279 2.61 -22.09 13.18
C ASN A 279 2.91 -23.58 12.99
N ALA A 280 4.11 -23.93 12.50
CA ALA A 280 4.51 -25.32 12.35
C ALA A 280 4.64 -25.98 13.73
N ASN A 281 3.63 -26.77 14.10
CA ASN A 281 3.54 -27.41 15.41
C ASN A 281 4.11 -28.84 15.36
N THR A 282 5.34 -28.95 14.86
CA THR A 282 5.96 -30.24 14.54
C THR A 282 7.37 -30.23 15.10
N ASP A 283 7.74 -31.19 15.95
CA ASP A 283 9.13 -31.32 16.44
C ASP A 283 10.03 -32.11 15.45
N ASP A 284 9.45 -32.64 14.36
CA ASP A 284 10.16 -33.38 13.32
C ASP A 284 10.56 -32.49 12.11
N PRO A 285 11.87 -32.33 11.83
CA PRO A 285 12.38 -31.53 10.71
C PRO A 285 11.86 -31.98 9.34
N MET A 286 11.67 -33.29 9.14
CA MET A 286 11.27 -33.83 7.84
C MET A 286 9.80 -33.54 7.52
N THR A 287 8.93 -33.66 8.52
CA THR A 287 7.52 -33.29 8.39
C THR A 287 7.38 -31.78 8.17
N PHE A 288 8.16 -30.97 8.90
CA PHE A 288 8.23 -29.53 8.69
C PHE A 288 8.67 -29.13 7.26
N LEU A 289 9.71 -29.76 6.71
CA LEU A 289 10.17 -29.47 5.34
C LEU A 289 9.17 -29.94 4.28
N ARG A 290 8.46 -31.05 4.52
CA ARG A 290 7.39 -31.52 3.64
C ARG A 290 6.21 -30.57 3.62
N ASP A 291 5.85 -29.99 4.76
CA ASP A 291 4.80 -28.97 4.84
C ASP A 291 5.22 -27.67 4.12
N LEU A 292 6.51 -27.33 4.18
CA LEU A 292 7.11 -26.22 3.44
C LEU A 292 7.16 -26.45 1.92
N GLN A 293 7.36 -27.69 1.45
CA GLN A 293 7.34 -28.03 0.02
C GLN A 293 6.01 -27.69 -0.66
N ASN A 294 4.91 -27.65 0.09
CA ASN A 294 3.59 -27.28 -0.42
C ASN A 294 3.41 -25.75 -0.52
N HIS A 295 4.39 -24.93 -0.13
CA HIS A 295 4.33 -23.48 -0.21
C HIS A 295 4.75 -22.98 -1.61
N PRO A 296 4.05 -22.00 -2.23
CA PRO A 296 4.34 -21.51 -3.59
C PRO A 296 5.76 -20.98 -3.79
N LEU A 297 6.40 -20.46 -2.74
CA LEU A 297 7.79 -19.97 -2.81
C LEU A 297 8.84 -21.09 -2.86
N VAL A 298 8.44 -22.31 -2.52
CA VAL A 298 9.27 -23.51 -2.37
C VAL A 298 8.86 -24.56 -3.41
N GLU A 299 7.97 -24.19 -4.34
CA GLU A 299 7.47 -25.04 -5.42
C GLU A 299 8.67 -25.53 -6.26
N GLY A 300 8.90 -26.85 -6.25
CA GLY A 300 10.06 -27.49 -6.88
C GLY A 300 11.24 -27.80 -5.95
N ALA A 301 11.09 -27.64 -4.63
CA ALA A 301 12.13 -28.06 -3.68
C ALA A 301 12.32 -29.58 -3.65
N VAL A 302 13.54 -30.03 -3.90
CA VAL A 302 13.91 -31.44 -3.89
C VAL A 302 14.66 -31.76 -2.59
N VAL A 303 14.12 -32.69 -1.81
CA VAL A 303 14.80 -33.27 -0.64
C VAL A 303 15.83 -34.28 -1.14
N ILE A 304 17.09 -34.05 -0.82
CA ILE A 304 18.22 -34.92 -1.14
C ILE A 304 18.55 -35.72 0.12
N SER A 305 18.29 -37.02 0.06
CA SER A 305 18.60 -37.97 1.13
C SER A 305 20.07 -38.38 1.09
N GLU A 306 20.56 -38.94 2.20
CA GLU A 306 21.91 -39.48 2.34
C GLU A 306 22.27 -40.49 1.24
N GLU A 307 21.30 -41.31 0.78
CA GLU A 307 21.52 -42.27 -0.30
C GLU A 307 21.88 -41.60 -1.63
N SER A 308 21.30 -40.42 -1.88
CA SER A 308 21.54 -39.62 -3.09
C SER A 308 22.85 -38.83 -3.03
N LEU A 309 23.48 -38.78 -1.85
CA LEU A 309 24.80 -38.17 -1.63
C LEU A 309 25.94 -39.21 -1.67
N ARG A 310 25.62 -40.51 -1.82
CA ARG A 310 26.61 -41.58 -1.94
C ARG A 310 27.51 -41.32 -3.16
N GLY A 311 28.76 -40.95 -2.91
CA GLY A 311 29.75 -40.57 -3.92
C GLY A 311 30.39 -39.20 -3.68
N LEU A 312 29.78 -38.36 -2.85
CA LEU A 312 30.38 -37.14 -2.33
C LEU A 312 31.07 -37.42 -1.00
N GLN A 313 32.22 -36.81 -0.77
CA GLN A 313 33.00 -36.98 0.47
C GLN A 313 32.32 -36.22 1.63
N ASP A 314 32.06 -36.92 2.73
CA ASP A 314 31.27 -36.38 3.84
C ASP A 314 31.97 -35.27 4.62
N ASP A 315 33.29 -35.33 4.73
CA ASP A 315 34.15 -34.32 5.35
C ASP A 315 34.16 -33.01 4.53
N VAL A 316 34.23 -33.13 3.20
CA VAL A 316 34.15 -31.97 2.30
C VAL A 316 32.77 -31.32 2.35
N LEU A 317 31.70 -32.13 2.35
CA LEU A 317 30.33 -31.62 2.53
C LEU A 317 30.13 -30.95 3.90
N GLU A 318 30.74 -31.48 4.96
CA GLU A 318 30.71 -30.86 6.29
C GLU A 318 31.42 -29.51 6.28
N GLN A 319 32.58 -29.41 5.63
CA GLN A 319 33.32 -28.16 5.45
C GLN A 319 32.49 -27.11 4.69
N ILE A 320 31.85 -27.51 3.59
CA ILE A 320 31.01 -26.62 2.76
C ILE A 320 29.86 -26.03 3.58
N PHE A 321 29.05 -26.88 4.23
CA PHE A 321 27.86 -26.42 4.96
C PHE A 321 28.17 -25.80 6.32
N THR A 322 29.37 -26.01 6.86
CA THR A 322 29.86 -25.23 8.02
C THR A 322 30.22 -23.80 7.63
N ALA A 323 30.82 -23.61 6.44
CA ALA A 323 31.14 -22.29 5.93
C ALA A 323 29.90 -21.52 5.46
N ALA A 324 28.99 -22.21 4.76
CA ALA A 324 27.75 -21.63 4.25
C ALA A 324 26.59 -22.63 4.41
N PRO A 325 25.76 -22.50 5.47
CA PRO A 325 24.61 -23.37 5.69
C PRO A 325 23.55 -23.32 4.57
N VAL A 326 23.52 -22.21 3.83
CA VAL A 326 22.73 -22.01 2.61
C VAL A 326 23.66 -21.59 1.49
N LEU A 327 23.86 -22.46 0.50
CA LEU A 327 24.68 -22.23 -0.67
C LEU A 327 23.90 -21.47 -1.74
N ARG A 328 24.58 -20.55 -2.41
CA ARG A 328 24.05 -19.77 -3.54
C ARG A 328 24.85 -20.08 -4.78
N ARG A 329 24.18 -20.29 -5.91
CA ARG A 329 24.87 -20.51 -7.19
C ARG A 329 25.64 -19.28 -7.67
N ALA A 330 25.11 -18.08 -7.39
CA ALA A 330 25.71 -16.81 -7.81
C ALA A 330 26.93 -16.39 -6.96
N ASP A 331 27.02 -16.90 -5.72
CA ASP A 331 28.07 -16.56 -4.75
C ASP A 331 28.46 -17.79 -3.92
N PRO A 332 29.15 -18.78 -4.54
CA PRO A 332 29.58 -19.97 -3.84
C PRO A 332 30.80 -19.67 -2.92
N PRO A 333 30.87 -20.28 -1.73
CA PRO A 333 32.04 -20.14 -0.86
C PRO A 333 33.27 -20.76 -1.53
N GLN A 334 34.40 -20.05 -1.51
CA GLN A 334 35.66 -20.52 -2.08
C GLN A 334 36.43 -21.35 -1.03
N LEU A 335 36.34 -22.68 -1.14
CA LEU A 335 36.90 -23.61 -0.14
C LEU A 335 37.93 -24.58 -0.74
N GLY A 336 38.27 -24.41 -2.01
CA GLY A 336 39.25 -25.21 -2.76
C GLY A 336 38.60 -26.06 -3.85
N ALA A 337 39.41 -26.54 -4.80
CA ALA A 337 38.93 -27.15 -6.04
C ALA A 337 37.96 -28.34 -5.84
N VAL A 338 38.20 -29.20 -4.84
CA VAL A 338 37.33 -30.35 -4.55
C VAL A 338 35.97 -29.91 -4.00
N ALA A 339 35.94 -28.88 -3.15
CA ALA A 339 34.70 -28.34 -2.62
C ALA A 339 33.91 -27.60 -3.71
N ASP A 340 34.59 -26.85 -4.57
CA ASP A 340 33.99 -26.15 -5.70
C ASP A 340 33.36 -27.13 -6.70
N ASP A 341 34.00 -28.28 -6.96
CA ASP A 341 33.46 -29.36 -7.78
C ASP A 341 32.20 -29.98 -7.18
N HIS A 342 32.18 -30.23 -5.85
CA HIS A 342 31.00 -30.73 -5.16
C HIS A 342 29.84 -29.72 -5.20
N ILE A 343 30.12 -28.44 -5.01
CA ILE A 343 29.12 -27.36 -5.09
C ILE A 343 28.54 -27.29 -6.51
N ALA A 344 29.40 -27.30 -7.53
CA ALA A 344 29.00 -27.27 -8.93
C ALA A 344 28.16 -28.50 -9.30
N TYR A 345 28.55 -29.70 -8.83
CA TYR A 345 27.80 -30.93 -9.01
C TYR A 345 26.38 -30.84 -8.42
N LEU A 346 26.25 -30.37 -7.18
CA LEU A 346 24.95 -30.22 -6.52
C LEU A 346 24.02 -29.26 -7.30
N PHE A 347 24.54 -28.12 -7.76
CA PHE A 347 23.73 -27.19 -8.55
C PHE A 347 23.36 -27.74 -9.93
N ALA A 348 24.29 -28.41 -10.61
CA ALA A 348 24.04 -28.97 -11.94
C ALA A 348 23.07 -30.15 -11.90
N ARG A 349 23.26 -31.08 -10.95
CA ARG A 349 22.47 -32.31 -10.84
C ARG A 349 21.00 -32.04 -10.53
N TYR A 350 20.73 -31.07 -9.65
CA TYR A 350 19.38 -30.74 -9.19
C TYR A 350 18.81 -29.49 -9.86
N SER A 351 19.49 -28.93 -10.87
CA SER A 351 19.10 -27.67 -11.53
C SER A 351 18.77 -26.55 -10.53
N ALA A 352 19.52 -26.53 -9.42
CA ALA A 352 19.21 -25.69 -8.28
C ALA A 352 19.89 -24.33 -8.38
N THR A 353 19.32 -23.37 -7.67
CA THR A 353 19.91 -22.04 -7.43
C THR A 353 20.40 -21.89 -6.00
N HIS A 354 19.74 -22.59 -5.07
CA HIS A 354 20.08 -22.63 -3.67
C HIS A 354 20.09 -24.07 -3.19
N VAL A 355 21.04 -24.40 -2.31
CA VAL A 355 21.08 -25.70 -1.63
C VAL A 355 21.31 -25.43 -0.15
N MET A 356 20.45 -25.96 0.72
CA MET A 356 20.55 -25.76 2.16
C MET A 356 20.67 -27.08 2.91
N LEU A 357 21.41 -27.07 4.02
CA LEU A 357 21.50 -28.19 4.95
C LEU A 357 20.28 -28.20 5.88
N ALA A 358 19.43 -29.23 5.74
CA ALA A 358 18.23 -29.40 6.54
C ALA A 358 18.48 -30.16 7.85
N VAL A 359 19.12 -31.33 7.75
CA VAL A 359 19.44 -32.19 8.89
C VAL A 359 20.91 -32.58 8.78
N PRO A 360 21.73 -32.38 9.82
CA PRO A 360 23.15 -32.72 9.77
C PRO A 360 23.40 -34.24 9.79
N ARG A 361 22.62 -35.01 10.57
CA ARG A 361 22.73 -36.48 10.69
C ARG A 361 21.35 -37.12 10.98
N PRO A 362 20.87 -38.10 10.19
CA PRO A 362 21.37 -38.45 8.85
C PRO A 362 21.34 -37.23 7.91
N ARG A 363 22.31 -37.10 7.02
CA ARG A 363 22.51 -35.86 6.25
C ARG A 363 21.39 -35.70 5.21
N VAL A 364 20.62 -34.62 5.34
CA VAL A 364 19.56 -34.25 4.41
C VAL A 364 19.79 -32.84 3.91
N LEU A 365 19.85 -32.68 2.58
CA LEU A 365 19.92 -31.38 1.92
C LEU A 365 18.59 -31.06 1.24
N VAL A 366 18.33 -29.78 1.03
CA VAL A 366 17.18 -29.33 0.24
C VAL A 366 17.70 -28.44 -0.88
N ALA A 367 17.42 -28.85 -2.12
CA ALA A 367 17.76 -28.11 -3.32
C ALA A 367 16.54 -27.33 -3.83
N LEU A 368 16.74 -26.06 -4.16
CA LEU A 368 15.70 -25.09 -4.50
C LEU A 368 16.04 -24.38 -5.80
N ALA A 369 15.08 -24.37 -6.74
CA ALA A 369 15.17 -23.58 -7.96
C ALA A 369 14.31 -22.33 -7.83
N MET A 370 14.93 -21.19 -7.57
CA MET A 370 14.28 -19.88 -7.60
C MET A 370 14.65 -19.17 -8.90
N PRO A 371 13.68 -18.62 -9.65
CA PRO A 371 13.98 -17.79 -10.81
C PRO A 371 14.91 -16.63 -10.41
N SER A 372 15.98 -16.38 -11.18
CA SER A 372 16.94 -15.31 -10.91
C SER A 372 16.31 -13.91 -10.90
N LEU A 373 15.18 -13.74 -11.58
CA LEU A 373 14.37 -12.51 -11.58
C LEU A 373 13.46 -12.37 -10.33
N GLY A 374 13.36 -13.41 -9.50
CA GLY A 374 12.55 -13.45 -8.27
C GLY A 374 13.36 -13.57 -6.98
N ALA A 375 14.69 -13.70 -7.05
CA ALA A 375 15.57 -13.75 -5.88
C ALA A 375 15.66 -12.36 -5.23
N SER A 376 14.77 -12.09 -4.27
CA SER A 376 14.86 -10.89 -3.44
C SER A 376 15.74 -11.14 -2.20
N PRO A 377 16.45 -10.12 -1.68
CA PRO A 377 17.23 -10.27 -0.45
C PRO A 377 16.40 -10.74 0.76
N SER A 378 15.09 -10.45 0.78
CA SER A 378 14.17 -10.91 1.82
C SER A 378 13.94 -12.43 1.75
N ALA A 379 13.72 -12.97 0.55
CA ALA A 379 13.53 -14.41 0.35
C ALA A 379 14.79 -15.21 0.77
N GLU A 380 15.98 -14.66 0.54
CA GLU A 380 17.22 -15.28 0.98
C GLU A 380 17.35 -15.34 2.51
N LEU A 381 16.98 -14.26 3.21
CA LEU A 381 16.94 -14.23 4.67
C LEU A 381 15.93 -15.23 5.23
N GLU A 382 14.75 -15.33 4.60
CA GLU A 382 13.73 -16.31 4.99
C GLU A 382 14.26 -17.75 4.88
N LEU A 383 14.99 -18.09 3.82
CA LEU A 383 15.63 -19.41 3.69
C LEU A 383 16.67 -19.69 4.77
N GLN A 384 17.45 -18.68 5.16
CA GLN A 384 18.39 -18.81 6.28
C GLN A 384 17.65 -19.08 7.60
N VAL A 385 16.49 -18.45 7.81
CA VAL A 385 15.65 -18.71 8.98
C VAL A 385 15.08 -20.13 8.94
N VAL A 386 14.56 -20.59 7.79
CA VAL A 386 14.08 -21.97 7.60
C VAL A 386 15.18 -22.98 7.93
N GLN A 387 16.38 -22.78 7.37
CA GLN A 387 17.54 -23.63 7.58
C GLN A 387 17.90 -23.71 9.07
N ARG A 388 17.93 -22.56 9.75
CA ARG A 388 18.29 -22.49 11.16
C ARG A 388 17.25 -23.18 12.06
N MET A 389 15.97 -23.05 11.73
CA MET A 389 14.89 -23.75 12.45
C MET A 389 15.00 -25.26 12.26
N ALA A 390 15.17 -25.74 11.02
CA ALA A 390 15.34 -27.16 10.74
C ALA A 390 16.54 -27.76 11.50
N ALA A 391 17.66 -27.04 11.53
CA ALA A 391 18.85 -27.46 12.28
C ALA A 391 18.61 -27.52 13.80
N LEU A 392 17.88 -26.56 14.37
CA LEU A 392 17.52 -26.56 15.80
C LEU A 392 16.58 -27.71 16.17
N MET A 393 15.59 -27.99 15.32
CA MET A 393 14.66 -29.12 15.49
C MET A 393 15.40 -30.46 15.43
N ALA A 394 16.33 -30.60 14.47
CA ALA A 394 17.15 -31.80 14.34
C ALA A 394 18.04 -32.02 15.57
N LYS A 395 18.64 -30.95 16.11
CA LYS A 395 19.44 -31.02 17.34
C LYS A 395 18.60 -31.45 18.54
N ARG A 396 17.41 -30.86 18.72
CA ARG A 396 16.51 -31.18 19.83
C ARG A 396 16.08 -32.64 19.83
N ARG A 397 15.82 -33.20 18.65
CA ARG A 397 15.49 -34.62 18.48
C ARG A 397 16.66 -35.54 18.83
N ALA A 398 17.87 -35.18 18.39
CA ALA A 398 19.07 -35.93 18.77
C ALA A 398 19.31 -35.93 20.29
N ASP A 399 18.99 -34.83 20.97
CA ASP A 399 19.11 -34.71 22.43
C ASP A 399 17.98 -35.44 23.19
N SER A 400 16.84 -35.76 22.55
CA SER A 400 15.72 -36.51 23.17
C SER A 400 15.78 -38.02 22.95
N ASP A 401 16.44 -38.46 21.87
CA ASP A 401 16.58 -39.87 21.50
C ASP A 401 17.86 -40.52 22.09
N GLY A 402 18.71 -39.74 22.76
CA GLY A 402 19.90 -40.18 23.50
C GLY A 402 19.70 -40.11 25.00
#